data_AF-A0A9J6DW55-F1
#
_entry.id   AF-A0A9J6DW55-F1
#
_cell.length_a   1.000
_cell.length_b   1.000
_cell.length_c   1.000
_cell.angle_alpha   90.00
_cell.angle_beta   90.00
_cell.angle_gamma   90.00
#
_symmetry.space_group_name_H-M   'P 1'
#
loop_
_entity.id
_entity.type
_entity.pdbx_description
1 polymer ?
#
loop_
_entity_poly.entity_id
_entity_poly.type
_entity_poly.pdbx_seq_one_letter_code
_entity_poly.pdbx_strand_id
1 'polypeptide(L)'
;MIKLRKQLINRRDDMFFGVKANLGLVVLPGGQVAKLDFANVYDRALVYLEKWFDFENSPFKMLAELDLRSAAPTSLMVINAGNLFGIDFQEEGGELYSELRLLKDAMPGLVKCDEKSSSMWLKFLKEVKCPFLQNLMKHVYSVPYSNAFVKCVFSVTRNLWTDERNQLSVPMI
;
A
#
# COMPACT_ATOMS: atom_id res chain seq x y z
N MET A 1 3.15 6.92 0.18
CA MET A 1 3.17 7.60 1.50
C MET A 1 4.56 7.69 2.12
N ILE A 2 5.39 6.64 2.09
CA ILE A 2 6.80 6.67 2.60
C ILE A 2 7.62 7.83 2.01
N LYS A 3 7.52 8.07 0.70
CA LYS A 3 8.19 9.19 0.01
C LYS A 3 7.81 10.55 0.60
N LEU A 4 6.53 10.76 0.90
CA LEU A 4 6.03 12.02 1.47
C LEU A 4 6.56 12.22 2.89
N ARG A 5 6.50 11.17 3.74
CA ARG A 5 7.07 11.22 5.09
C ARG A 5 8.55 11.62 5.06
N LYS A 6 9.36 10.97 4.21
CA LYS A 6 10.78 11.32 4.03
C LYS A 6 10.97 12.76 3.57
N GLN A 7 10.17 13.24 2.62
CA GLN A 7 10.27 14.62 2.14
C GLN A 7 9.93 15.64 3.23
N LEU A 8 8.95 15.35 4.09
CA LEU A 8 8.59 16.24 5.20
C LEU A 8 9.68 16.27 6.28
N ILE A 9 10.26 15.12 6.62
CA ILE A 9 11.41 15.02 7.54
C ILE A 9 12.58 15.85 7.01
N ASN A 10 13.02 15.60 5.76
CA ASN A 10 14.14 16.33 5.18
C ASN A 10 13.88 17.84 5.15
N ARG A 11 12.67 18.27 4.75
CA ARG A 11 12.34 19.70 4.71
C ARG A 11 12.32 20.36 6.10
N ARG A 12 11.89 19.63 7.12
CA ARG A 12 11.94 20.10 8.51
C ARG A 12 13.39 20.22 8.98
N ASP A 13 14.19 19.19 8.75
CA ASP A 13 15.59 19.13 9.22
C ASP A 13 16.45 20.19 8.50
N ASP A 14 16.22 20.40 7.20
CA ASP A 14 16.85 21.45 6.39
C ASP A 14 16.27 22.85 6.66
N MET A 15 15.21 22.96 7.48
CA MET A 15 14.44 24.18 7.71
C MET A 15 14.01 24.88 6.42
N PHE A 16 13.54 24.10 5.45
CA PHE A 16 13.13 24.55 4.14
C PHE A 16 11.60 24.61 4.02
N PHE A 17 11.05 25.81 3.81
CA PHE A 17 9.60 26.05 3.75
C PHE A 17 9.11 26.46 2.36
N GLY A 18 9.98 26.34 1.35
CA GLY A 18 9.77 26.87 0.01
C GLY A 18 10.42 28.23 -0.19
N VAL A 19 10.79 28.53 -1.43
CA VAL A 19 11.63 29.70 -1.78
C VAL A 19 11.02 31.02 -1.30
N LYS A 20 9.72 31.25 -1.55
CA LYS A 20 9.03 32.48 -1.15
C LYS A 20 8.96 32.63 0.37
N ALA A 21 8.66 31.56 1.09
CA ALA A 21 8.59 31.57 2.55
C ALA A 21 9.96 31.85 3.17
N ASN A 22 11.02 31.18 2.67
CA ASN A 22 12.38 31.40 3.14
C ASN A 22 12.86 32.83 2.90
N LEU A 23 12.60 33.40 1.72
CA LEU A 23 12.92 34.81 1.44
C LEU A 23 12.13 35.76 2.35
N GLY A 24 10.85 35.51 2.56
CA GLY A 24 10.02 36.31 3.47
C GLY A 24 10.48 36.27 4.92
N LEU A 25 10.93 35.11 5.41
CA LEU A 25 11.41 34.91 6.78
C LEU A 25 12.70 35.69 7.08
N VAL A 26 13.52 36.00 6.07
CA VAL A 26 14.73 36.84 6.24
C VAL A 26 14.36 38.30 6.49
N VAL A 27 13.27 38.77 5.90
CA VAL A 27 12.86 40.18 5.92
C VAL A 27 11.88 40.48 7.05
N LEU A 28 11.23 39.47 7.62
CA LEU A 28 10.23 39.61 8.67
C LEU A 28 10.85 39.93 10.05
N PRO A 29 10.36 40.96 10.77
CA PRO A 29 10.66 41.13 12.19
C PRO A 29 10.14 39.92 12.97
N GLY A 30 11.01 39.22 13.69
CA GLY A 30 10.66 37.96 14.36
C GLY A 30 10.74 36.72 13.47
N GLY A 31 11.42 36.80 12.32
CA GLY A 31 11.61 35.69 11.38
C GLY A 31 12.09 34.38 12.03
N GLN A 32 12.88 34.43 13.11
CA GLN A 32 13.33 33.24 13.84
C GLN A 32 12.19 32.51 14.56
N VAL A 33 11.24 33.23 15.16
CA VAL A 33 10.07 32.64 15.82
C VAL A 33 9.13 32.05 14.77
N ALA A 34 8.86 32.80 13.70
CA ALA A 34 8.08 32.30 12.57
C ALA A 34 8.74 31.05 11.95
N LYS A 35 10.07 30.97 11.87
CA LYS A 35 10.78 29.80 11.37
C LYS A 35 10.48 28.53 12.20
N LEU A 36 10.38 28.67 13.52
CA LEU A 36 10.00 27.57 14.42
C LEU A 36 8.52 27.19 14.23
N ASP A 37 7.64 28.16 14.06
CA ASP A 37 6.22 27.88 13.79
C ASP A 37 6.01 27.11 12.48
N PHE A 38 6.79 27.44 11.45
CA PHE A 38 6.76 26.71 10.18
C PHE A 38 7.31 25.29 10.33
N ALA A 39 8.37 25.08 11.13
CA ALA A 39 8.84 23.74 11.46
C ALA A 39 7.76 22.92 12.20
N ASN A 40 7.04 23.54 13.14
CA ASN A 40 5.93 22.93 13.86
C ASN A 40 4.77 22.48 12.94
N VAL A 41 4.63 23.06 11.73
CA VAL A 41 3.66 22.59 10.73
C VAL A 41 4.08 21.22 10.20
N TYR A 42 5.38 21.02 9.93
CA TYR A 42 5.88 19.72 9.50
C TYR A 42 5.75 18.66 10.60
N ASP A 43 6.04 19.00 11.85
CA ASP A 43 5.86 18.06 12.96
C ASP A 43 4.39 17.65 13.12
N ARG A 44 3.45 18.60 13.03
CA ARG A 44 2.01 18.29 13.04
C ARG A 44 1.61 17.39 11.87
N ALA A 45 2.13 17.66 10.67
CA ALA A 45 1.86 16.82 9.50
C ALA A 45 2.43 15.40 9.67
N LEU A 46 3.63 15.26 10.25
CA LEU A 46 4.26 13.98 10.54
C LEU A 46 3.47 13.19 11.60
N VAL A 47 3.10 13.82 12.71
CA VAL A 47 2.25 13.21 13.75
C VAL A 47 0.93 12.75 13.17
N TYR A 48 0.31 13.56 12.30
CA TYR A 48 -0.93 13.17 11.63
C TYR A 48 -0.72 11.95 10.72
N LEU A 49 0.36 11.94 9.94
CA LEU A 49 0.69 10.81 9.08
C LEU A 49 0.93 9.54 9.90
N GLU A 50 1.69 9.62 10.99
CA GLU A 50 2.02 8.47 11.85
C GLU A 50 0.80 7.95 12.62
N LYS A 51 -0.17 8.81 12.93
CA LYS A 51 -1.44 8.40 13.53
C LYS A 51 -2.28 7.53 12.59
N TRP A 52 -2.30 7.84 11.29
CA TRP A 52 -3.21 7.20 10.33
C TRP A 52 -2.55 6.15 9.44
N PHE A 53 -1.22 6.12 9.39
CA PHE A 53 -0.47 5.20 8.55
C PHE A 53 0.59 4.50 9.40
N ASP A 54 0.46 3.18 9.51
CA ASP A 54 1.53 2.35 10.02
C ASP A 54 2.62 2.21 8.95
N PHE A 55 3.71 2.95 9.13
CA PHE A 55 4.84 2.95 8.21
C PHE A 55 5.79 1.76 8.45
N GLU A 56 5.72 1.08 9.59
CA GLU A 56 6.65 0.02 9.99
C GLU A 56 6.04 -1.37 9.87
N ASN A 57 4.80 -1.55 10.36
CA ASN A 57 4.08 -2.82 10.38
C ASN A 57 2.92 -2.86 9.38
N SER A 58 3.06 -2.15 8.25
CA SER A 58 2.05 -2.21 7.20
C SER A 58 1.81 -3.65 6.73
N PRO A 59 0.56 -4.14 6.67
CA PRO A 59 0.27 -5.49 6.16
C PRO A 59 0.74 -5.66 4.71
N PHE A 60 0.81 -4.57 3.94
CA PHE A 60 1.33 -4.56 2.57
C PHE A 60 2.81 -4.94 2.48
N LYS A 61 3.58 -4.82 3.56
CA LYS A 61 4.98 -5.25 3.61
C LYS A 61 5.08 -6.77 3.49
N MET A 62 4.22 -7.52 4.17
CA MET A 62 4.16 -8.98 4.05
C MET A 62 3.66 -9.41 2.66
N LEU A 63 2.72 -8.67 2.07
CA LEU A 63 2.26 -8.93 0.70
C LEU A 63 3.33 -8.65 -0.36
N ALA A 64 4.26 -7.72 -0.10
CA ALA A 64 5.37 -7.44 -0.99
C ALA A 64 6.36 -8.60 -1.10
N GLU A 65 6.41 -9.50 -0.10
CA GLU A 65 7.23 -10.71 -0.13
C GLU A 65 6.72 -11.76 -1.13
N LEU A 66 5.47 -11.62 -1.60
CA LEU A 66 4.87 -12.47 -2.64
C LEU A 66 5.18 -11.99 -4.07
N ASP A 67 6.05 -10.98 -4.22
CA ASP A 67 6.44 -10.45 -5.53
C ASP A 67 7.42 -11.39 -6.25
N LEU A 68 6.93 -12.02 -7.32
CA LEU A 68 7.70 -12.98 -8.12
C LEU A 68 8.76 -12.35 -9.02
N ARG A 69 8.88 -11.01 -9.07
CA ARG A 69 9.89 -10.34 -9.93
C ARG A 69 11.32 -10.57 -9.44
N SER A 70 11.51 -10.79 -8.15
CA SER A 70 12.83 -11.04 -7.56
C SER A 70 13.12 -12.53 -7.37
N ALA A 71 12.20 -13.25 -6.72
CA ALA A 71 12.38 -14.65 -6.35
C ALA A 71 11.03 -15.29 -5.97
N ALA A 72 10.99 -16.62 -5.93
CA ALA A 72 9.86 -17.32 -5.32
C ALA A 72 9.83 -17.07 -3.79
N PRO A 73 8.64 -16.88 -3.19
CA PRO A 73 8.49 -16.71 -1.76
C PRO A 73 8.85 -18.00 -0.99
N THR A 74 9.28 -17.84 0.25
CA THR A 74 9.49 -18.97 1.17
C THR A 74 8.19 -19.39 1.86
N SER A 75 8.15 -20.59 2.43
CA SER A 75 6.98 -21.07 3.18
C SER A 75 6.59 -20.13 4.32
N LEU A 76 7.58 -19.59 5.05
CA LEU A 76 7.33 -18.64 6.13
C LEU A 76 6.68 -17.34 5.63
N MET A 77 7.12 -16.82 4.49
CA MET A 77 6.52 -15.62 3.87
C MET A 77 5.06 -15.86 3.47
N VAL A 78 4.78 -17.03 2.89
CA VAL A 78 3.40 -17.41 2.51
C VAL A 78 2.51 -17.61 3.72
N ILE A 79 3.01 -18.25 4.77
CA ILE A 79 2.27 -18.43 6.04
C ILE A 79 1.97 -17.08 6.68
N ASN A 80 2.96 -16.18 6.75
CA ASN A 80 2.77 -14.84 7.30
C ASN A 80 1.71 -14.05 6.52
N ALA A 81 1.74 -14.13 5.18
CA ALA A 81 0.73 -13.52 4.34
C ALA A 81 -0.66 -14.16 4.52
N GLY A 82 -0.73 -15.49 4.71
CA GLY A 82 -1.97 -16.20 5.02
C GLY A 82 -2.61 -15.76 6.33
N ASN A 83 -1.79 -15.63 7.38
CA ASN A 83 -2.21 -15.19 8.70
C ASN A 83 -2.87 -13.81 8.66
N LEU A 84 -2.44 -12.90 7.78
CA LEU A 84 -3.10 -11.60 7.58
C LEU A 84 -4.56 -11.72 7.12
N PHE A 85 -4.90 -12.79 6.41
CA PHE A 85 -6.24 -13.07 5.91
C PHE A 85 -6.99 -14.10 6.75
N GLY A 86 -6.42 -14.55 7.88
CA GLY A 86 -6.98 -15.62 8.70
C GLY A 86 -7.00 -16.98 8.00
N ILE A 87 -6.07 -17.22 7.06
CA ILE A 87 -5.89 -18.53 6.42
C ILE A 87 -4.92 -19.32 7.29
N ASP A 88 -5.40 -20.42 7.87
CA ASP A 88 -4.55 -21.37 8.59
C ASP A 88 -3.90 -22.33 7.60
N PHE A 89 -2.57 -22.45 7.68
CA PHE A 89 -1.77 -23.39 6.90
C PHE A 89 -1.03 -24.39 7.81
N GLN A 90 -1.26 -24.38 9.13
CA GLN A 90 -0.46 -25.16 10.09
C GLN A 90 -0.67 -26.67 9.95
N GLU A 91 -1.88 -27.12 9.61
CA GLU A 91 -2.18 -28.55 9.41
C GLU A 91 -1.75 -29.06 8.03
N GLU A 92 -1.45 -28.16 7.08
CA GLU A 92 -1.28 -28.45 5.64
C GLU A 92 0.13 -28.09 5.12
N GLY A 93 1.09 -27.89 6.03
CA GLY A 93 2.43 -27.38 5.69
C GLY A 93 3.22 -28.22 4.68
N GLY A 94 2.96 -29.53 4.60
CA GLY A 94 3.57 -30.42 3.61
C GLY A 94 3.05 -30.19 2.19
N GLU A 95 1.75 -29.95 2.05
CA GLU A 95 1.12 -29.68 0.75
C GLU A 95 1.51 -28.29 0.24
N LEU A 96 1.53 -27.29 1.12
CA LEU A 96 2.04 -25.95 0.79
C LEU A 96 3.49 -25.99 0.33
N TYR A 97 4.35 -26.78 1.00
CA TYR A 97 5.73 -26.96 0.57
C TYR A 97 5.82 -27.53 -0.85
N SER A 98 4.98 -28.51 -1.18
CA SER A 98 4.95 -29.10 -2.52
C SER A 98 4.54 -28.08 -3.60
N GLU A 99 3.54 -27.24 -3.34
CA GLU A 99 3.13 -26.17 -4.26
C GLU A 99 4.22 -25.11 -4.45
N LEU A 100 4.91 -24.73 -3.36
CA LEU A 100 6.04 -23.80 -3.42
C LEU A 100 7.22 -24.38 -4.18
N ARG A 101 7.42 -25.70 -4.13
CA ARG A 101 8.44 -26.37 -4.93
C ARG A 101 8.11 -26.26 -6.42
N LEU A 102 6.86 -26.54 -6.80
CA LEU A 102 6.39 -26.37 -8.19
C LEU A 102 6.55 -24.94 -8.68
N LEU A 103 6.23 -23.94 -7.84
CA LEU A 103 6.45 -22.54 -8.15
C LEU A 103 7.93 -22.25 -8.41
N LYS A 104 8.81 -22.72 -7.53
CA LYS A 104 10.26 -22.51 -7.64
C LYS A 104 10.82 -23.14 -8.91
N ASP A 105 10.36 -24.32 -9.28
CA ASP A 105 10.77 -25.01 -10.50
C ASP A 105 10.24 -24.29 -11.77
N ALA A 106 9.08 -23.62 -11.69
CA ALA A 106 8.51 -22.82 -12.77
C ALA A 106 9.13 -21.40 -12.91
N MET A 107 9.80 -20.88 -11.87
CA MET A 107 10.36 -19.52 -11.87
C MET A 107 11.19 -19.16 -13.12
N PRO A 108 12.11 -20.01 -13.60
CA PRO A 108 12.91 -19.67 -14.79
C PRO A 108 12.07 -19.42 -16.05
N GLY A 109 10.90 -20.06 -16.18
CA GLY A 109 9.97 -19.86 -17.29
C GLY A 109 9.04 -18.65 -17.13
N LEU A 110 8.79 -18.24 -15.88
CA LEU A 110 7.94 -17.10 -15.53
C LEU A 110 8.69 -15.77 -15.64
N VAL A 111 9.99 -15.75 -15.34
CA VAL A 111 10.84 -14.56 -15.44
C VAL A 111 11.14 -14.25 -16.91
N LYS A 112 10.17 -13.60 -17.58
CA LYS A 112 10.37 -12.92 -18.86
C LYS A 112 10.34 -11.41 -18.60
N CYS A 113 11.19 -10.65 -19.30
CA CYS A 113 11.32 -9.20 -19.09
C CYS A 113 9.96 -8.49 -19.13
N ASP A 114 9.75 -7.61 -18.15
CA ASP A 114 8.62 -6.65 -17.99
C ASP A 114 7.23 -7.21 -17.61
N GLU A 115 7.13 -8.45 -17.13
CA GLU A 115 5.86 -8.91 -16.58
C GLU A 115 5.61 -8.44 -15.14
N LYS A 116 4.39 -7.95 -14.89
CA LYS A 116 3.92 -7.67 -13.53
C LYS A 116 3.83 -8.99 -12.76
N SER A 117 4.18 -8.98 -11.47
CA SER A 117 4.06 -10.18 -10.63
C SER A 117 2.65 -10.79 -10.64
N SER A 118 1.60 -9.97 -10.77
CA SER A 118 0.23 -10.47 -10.95
C SER A 118 0.03 -11.31 -12.22
N SER A 119 0.68 -10.95 -13.32
CA SER A 119 0.66 -11.74 -14.56
C SER A 119 1.42 -13.05 -14.38
N MET A 120 2.54 -13.04 -13.67
CA MET A 120 3.33 -14.25 -13.39
C MET A 120 2.53 -15.23 -12.53
N TRP A 121 1.90 -14.76 -11.46
CA TRP A 121 1.00 -15.56 -10.62
C TRP A 121 -0.16 -16.14 -11.43
N LEU A 122 -0.80 -15.34 -12.28
CA LEU A 122 -1.91 -15.80 -13.11
C LEU A 122 -1.47 -16.90 -14.09
N LYS A 123 -0.30 -16.78 -14.71
CA LYS A 123 0.23 -17.80 -15.63
C LYS A 123 0.51 -19.10 -14.89
N PHE A 124 1.24 -19.03 -13.78
CA PHE A 124 1.55 -20.19 -12.96
C PHE A 124 0.29 -20.92 -12.50
N LEU A 125 -0.68 -20.19 -11.92
CA LEU A 125 -1.90 -20.78 -11.37
C LEU A 125 -2.89 -21.28 -12.43
N LYS A 126 -2.73 -20.88 -13.70
CA LYS A 126 -3.49 -21.44 -14.83
C LYS A 126 -2.94 -22.79 -15.29
N GLU A 127 -1.62 -22.95 -15.25
CA GLU A 127 -0.93 -24.15 -15.73
C GLU A 127 -0.82 -25.23 -14.65
N VAL A 128 -0.69 -24.82 -13.38
CA VAL A 128 -0.48 -25.71 -12.25
C VAL A 128 -1.62 -25.56 -11.23
N LYS A 129 -2.19 -26.69 -10.82
CA LYS A 129 -3.19 -26.71 -9.74
C LYS A 129 -2.49 -26.64 -8.38
N CYS A 130 -2.57 -25.45 -7.79
CA CYS A 130 -2.02 -25.16 -6.46
C CYS A 130 -3.14 -24.58 -5.57
N PRO A 131 -4.05 -25.40 -5.01
CA PRO A 131 -5.17 -24.92 -4.21
C PRO A 131 -4.78 -23.97 -3.07
N PHE A 132 -3.66 -24.18 -2.36
CA PHE A 132 -3.26 -23.32 -1.24
C PHE A 132 -2.80 -21.94 -1.73
N LEU A 133 -1.91 -21.91 -2.72
CA LEU A 133 -1.46 -20.66 -3.33
C LEU A 133 -2.62 -19.94 -4.04
N GLN A 134 -3.54 -20.65 -4.70
CA GLN A 134 -4.75 -20.05 -5.28
C GLN A 134 -5.64 -19.43 -4.21
N ASN A 135 -5.84 -20.14 -3.09
CA ASN A 135 -6.61 -19.65 -1.96
C ASN A 135 -5.97 -18.42 -1.32
N LEU A 136 -4.65 -18.32 -1.28
CA LEU A 136 -3.98 -17.09 -0.82
C LEU A 136 -4.14 -15.95 -1.84
N MET A 137 -3.79 -16.19 -3.11
CA MET A 137 -3.72 -15.14 -4.12
C MET A 137 -5.08 -14.50 -4.41
N LYS A 138 -6.20 -15.23 -4.26
CA LYS A 138 -7.54 -14.61 -4.36
C LYS A 138 -7.76 -13.54 -3.28
N HIS A 139 -7.26 -13.74 -2.07
CA HIS A 139 -7.37 -12.75 -0.99
C HIS A 139 -6.43 -11.58 -1.24
N VAL A 140 -5.16 -11.87 -1.57
CA VAL A 140 -4.15 -10.84 -1.88
C VAL A 140 -4.63 -9.87 -2.95
N TYR A 141 -5.17 -10.38 -4.06
CA TYR A 141 -5.65 -9.55 -5.17
C TYR A 141 -7.08 -9.01 -5.00
N SER A 142 -7.81 -9.42 -3.96
CA SER A 142 -9.08 -8.79 -3.58
C SER A 142 -8.89 -7.45 -2.87
N VAL A 143 -7.71 -7.22 -2.28
CA VAL A 143 -7.40 -5.97 -1.57
C VAL A 143 -7.17 -4.86 -2.60
N PRO A 144 -8.00 -3.81 -2.62
CA PRO A 144 -7.79 -2.70 -3.52
C PRO A 144 -6.52 -1.94 -3.14
N TYR A 145 -5.68 -1.64 -4.13
CA TYR A 145 -4.43 -0.89 -3.94
C TYR A 145 -4.65 0.54 -3.39
N SER A 146 -5.87 1.08 -3.51
CA SER A 146 -6.19 2.42 -3.06
C SER A 146 -7.64 2.55 -2.60
N ASN A 147 -7.84 3.30 -1.53
CA ASN A 147 -9.14 3.82 -1.13
C ASN A 147 -9.77 4.73 -2.20
N ALA A 148 -9.00 5.16 -3.20
CA ALA A 148 -9.50 5.89 -4.35
C ALA A 148 -10.29 5.01 -5.33
N PHE A 149 -10.24 3.68 -5.21
CA PHE A 149 -11.00 2.77 -6.08
C PHE A 149 -12.50 3.09 -6.06
N VAL A 150 -13.05 3.38 -4.89
CA VAL A 150 -14.47 3.75 -4.72
C VAL A 150 -14.78 5.20 -5.12
N LYS A 151 -13.78 6.05 -5.36
CA LYS A 151 -14.02 7.46 -5.74
C LYS A 151 -14.71 7.59 -7.09
N CYS A 152 -14.51 6.65 -8.02
CA CYS A 152 -15.24 6.65 -9.28
C CYS A 152 -16.74 6.48 -9.04
N VAL A 153 -17.11 5.52 -8.18
CA VAL A 153 -18.51 5.29 -7.75
C VAL A 153 -19.06 6.55 -7.09
N PHE A 154 -18.34 7.11 -6.11
CA PHE A 154 -18.78 8.33 -5.42
C PHE A 154 -18.87 9.55 -6.33
N SER A 155 -18.05 9.63 -7.37
CA SER A 155 -18.11 10.72 -8.35
C SER A 155 -19.36 10.62 -9.23
N VAL A 156 -19.76 9.41 -9.62
CA VAL A 156 -20.98 9.18 -10.40
C VAL A 156 -22.23 9.43 -9.54
N THR A 157 -22.21 8.96 -8.28
CA THR A 157 -23.34 9.14 -7.37
C THR A 157 -23.43 10.55 -6.79
N ARG A 158 -22.44 11.43 -7.04
CA ARG A 158 -22.43 12.82 -6.56
C ARG A 158 -23.71 13.57 -6.95
N ASN A 159 -24.21 13.38 -8.16
CA ASN A 159 -25.41 14.08 -8.65
C ASN A 159 -26.66 13.72 -7.83
N LEU A 160 -26.74 12.51 -7.28
CA LEU A 160 -27.83 12.07 -6.40
C LEU A 160 -27.72 12.67 -4.98
N TRP A 161 -26.56 13.21 -4.61
CA TRP A 161 -26.28 13.78 -3.29
C TRP A 161 -26.31 15.31 -3.26
N THR A 162 -25.81 15.96 -4.31
CA THR A 162 -25.58 17.41 -4.33
C THR A 162 -26.61 18.21 -5.12
N ASP A 163 -27.36 17.57 -6.01
CA ASP A 163 -28.41 18.26 -6.77
C ASP A 163 -29.70 18.28 -5.94
N GLU A 164 -30.10 19.44 -5.43
CA GLU A 164 -31.34 19.63 -4.64
C GLU A 164 -32.57 19.04 -5.33
N ARG A 165 -32.57 18.97 -6.67
CA ARG A 165 -33.67 18.39 -7.47
C ARG A 165 -33.70 16.86 -7.43
N ASN A 166 -32.53 16.22 -7.31
CA ASN A 166 -32.35 14.77 -7.32
C ASN A 166 -31.93 14.24 -5.95
N GLN A 167 -31.96 15.09 -4.92
CA GLN A 167 -31.47 14.80 -3.59
C GLN A 167 -32.38 13.76 -2.94
N LEU A 168 -31.84 12.57 -2.73
CA LEU A 168 -32.56 11.52 -2.04
C LEU A 168 -32.76 11.92 -0.58
N SER A 169 -34.02 11.99 -0.13
CA SER A 169 -34.37 12.11 1.28
C SER A 169 -34.16 10.74 1.94
N VAL A 170 -33.08 10.54 2.71
CA VAL A 170 -32.80 9.48 3.73
C VAL A 170 -31.29 9.15 3.76
N PRO A 171 -30.73 8.72 4.91
CA PRO A 171 -29.30 8.42 5.03
C PRO A 171 -28.98 7.15 4.24
N MET A 172 -28.01 7.23 3.34
CA MET A 172 -27.44 6.06 2.69
C MET A 172 -26.20 5.59 3.45
N ILE A 173 -26.39 5.03 4.66
CA ILE A 173 -25.51 4.07 5.34
C ILE A 173 -26.38 3.20 6.25
#